data_AF-A0AAE5WHH2-F1
#
_entry.id   AF-A0AAE5WHH2-F1
#
_cell.length_a   1.000
_cell.length_b   1.000
_cell.length_c   1.000
_cell.angle_alpha   90.00
_cell.angle_beta   90.00
_cell.angle_gamma   90.00
#
_symmetry.space_group_name_H-M   'P 1'
#
loop_
_entity.id
_entity.type
_entity.pdbx_description
1 polymer ?
#
loop_
_entity_poly.entity_id
_entity_poly.type
_entity_poly.pdbx_seq_one_letter_code
_entity_poly.pdbx_strand_id
1 'polypeptide(L)'
;MFLKLDKHMKLVFDLKKQNECNKEHVQSVQKLTLNKSKMMGLKGTFGLYNSDEWWKNIKNKKIKSKIISGVITDLYKAGQDNSNEINSFNFISENGESLSSSIYVNHREDIHLFSKGKIVEIFYIYDELKDGSFIDLVVEMAVSIK
;
A
#
# COMPACT_ATOMS: atom_id res chain seq x y z
N MET A 1 5.99 3.08 -11.54
CA MET A 1 6.16 1.63 -11.37
C MET A 1 7.43 1.35 -10.62
N PHE A 2 7.28 0.81 -9.43
CA PHE A 2 8.34 0.38 -8.51
C PHE A 2 8.49 -1.14 -8.52
N LEU A 3 7.37 -1.88 -8.64
CA LEU A 3 7.37 -3.31 -8.90
C LEU A 3 7.87 -3.60 -10.33
N LYS A 4 8.60 -4.71 -10.48
CA LYS A 4 9.08 -5.20 -11.78
C LYS A 4 8.32 -6.46 -12.16
N LEU A 5 7.13 -6.25 -12.70
CA LEU A 5 6.18 -7.34 -12.97
C LEU A 5 6.49 -8.06 -14.27
N ASP A 6 6.32 -9.38 -14.27
CA ASP A 6 6.29 -10.18 -15.49
C ASP A 6 4.86 -10.31 -16.06
N LYS A 7 4.71 -11.06 -17.15
CA LYS A 7 3.42 -11.27 -17.84
C LYS A 7 2.40 -12.11 -17.05
N HIS A 8 2.80 -12.70 -15.93
CA HIS A 8 1.98 -13.54 -15.07
C HIS A 8 1.45 -12.78 -13.85
N MET A 9 1.83 -11.52 -13.69
CA MET A 9 1.36 -10.63 -12.62
C MET A 9 0.47 -9.53 -13.18
N LYS A 10 -0.61 -9.21 -12.48
CA LYS A 10 -1.43 -8.02 -12.73
C LYS A 10 -1.19 -7.01 -11.61
N LEU A 11 -0.83 -5.78 -11.96
CA LEU A 11 -0.86 -4.65 -11.04
C LEU A 11 -2.31 -4.32 -10.73
N VAL A 12 -2.77 -4.66 -9.52
CA VAL A 12 -4.15 -4.46 -9.09
C VAL A 12 -4.33 -3.14 -8.33
N PHE A 13 -3.25 -2.60 -7.77
CA PHE A 13 -3.26 -1.31 -7.08
C PHE A 13 -2.02 -0.48 -7.40
N ASP A 14 -2.26 0.79 -7.66
CA ASP A 14 -1.30 1.87 -7.80
C ASP A 14 -1.81 3.07 -6.99
N LEU A 15 -1.05 3.46 -5.96
CA LEU A 15 -1.39 4.55 -5.07
C LEU A 15 -1.45 5.90 -5.81
N LYS A 16 -0.64 6.08 -6.86
CA LYS A 16 -0.66 7.32 -7.64
C LYS A 16 -2.00 7.47 -8.35
N LYS A 17 -2.49 6.41 -9.00
CA LYS A 17 -3.83 6.39 -9.62
C LYS A 17 -4.93 6.56 -8.58
N GLN A 18 -4.79 5.91 -7.42
CA GLN A 18 -5.76 6.05 -6.33
C GLN A 18 -5.87 7.52 -5.87
N ASN A 19 -4.74 8.19 -5.71
CA ASN A 19 -4.68 9.59 -5.29
C ASN A 19 -5.22 10.56 -6.36
N GLU A 20 -5.05 10.24 -7.65
CA GLU A 20 -5.65 11.01 -8.75
C GLU A 20 -7.19 10.99 -8.68
N CYS A 21 -7.77 9.84 -8.30
CA CYS A 21 -9.21 9.67 -8.10
C CYS A 21 -9.72 10.23 -6.76
N ASN A 22 -8.85 10.40 -5.76
CA ASN A 22 -9.24 10.84 -4.40
C ASN A 22 -8.47 12.09 -3.95
N LYS A 23 -8.65 13.18 -4.69
CA LYS A 23 -7.95 14.46 -4.43
C LYS A 23 -8.29 15.08 -3.08
N GLU A 24 -9.52 14.90 -2.59
CA GLU A 24 -9.96 15.43 -1.30
C GLU A 24 -9.21 14.77 -0.13
N HIS A 25 -9.01 13.45 -0.20
CA HIS A 25 -8.19 12.73 0.77
C HIS A 25 -6.75 13.24 0.74
N VAL A 26 -6.13 13.36 -0.44
CA VAL A 26 -4.77 13.89 -0.60
C VAL A 26 -4.65 15.27 0.06
N GLN A 27 -5.56 16.19 -0.25
CA GLN A 27 -5.56 17.53 0.33
C GLN A 27 -5.73 17.51 1.86
N SER A 28 -6.57 16.60 2.38
CA SER A 28 -6.78 16.46 3.81
C SER A 28 -5.52 15.97 4.52
N VAL A 29 -4.82 14.98 3.96
CA VAL A 29 -3.52 14.51 4.47
C VAL A 29 -2.49 15.63 4.45
N GLN A 30 -2.38 16.36 3.33
CA GLN A 30 -1.44 17.49 3.21
C GLN A 30 -1.73 18.62 4.21
N LYS A 31 -3.00 19.00 4.37
CA LYS A 31 -3.44 19.99 5.37
C LYS A 31 -3.08 19.53 6.78
N LEU A 32 -3.32 18.26 7.11
CA LEU A 32 -2.96 17.71 8.41
C LEU A 32 -1.45 17.72 8.62
N THR A 33 -0.65 17.34 7.63
CA THR A 33 0.83 17.41 7.66
C THR A 33 1.32 18.82 7.98
N LEU A 34 0.78 19.84 7.30
CA LEU A 34 1.16 21.24 7.51
C LEU A 34 0.67 21.83 8.85
N ASN A 35 -0.34 21.23 9.48
CA ASN A 35 -0.91 21.74 10.71
C ASN A 35 -0.02 21.44 11.93
N LYS A 36 0.77 22.43 12.36
CA LYS A 36 1.69 22.30 13.50
C LYS A 36 1.02 22.17 14.87
N SER A 37 -0.26 22.56 15.02
CA SER A 37 -0.97 22.42 16.30
C SER A 37 -1.53 21.01 16.53
N LYS A 38 -1.47 20.14 15.51
CA LYS A 38 -1.90 18.74 15.59
C LYS A 38 -0.68 17.81 15.64
N MET A 39 -0.67 16.93 16.63
CA MET A 39 0.37 15.89 16.80
C MET A 39 0.19 14.68 15.87
N MET A 40 -0.95 14.58 15.17
CA MET A 40 -1.25 13.48 14.25
C MET A 40 -0.90 13.84 12.80
N GLY A 41 -0.69 12.80 11.99
CA GLY A 41 -0.44 12.88 10.54
C GLY A 41 1.03 12.67 10.16
N LEU A 42 1.29 12.66 8.85
CA LEU A 42 2.66 12.57 8.34
C LEU A 42 3.46 13.79 8.76
N LYS A 43 4.76 13.60 9.02
CA LYS A 43 5.69 14.65 9.40
C LYS A 43 6.08 15.54 8.22
N GLY A 44 6.06 15.00 7.00
CA GLY A 44 6.44 15.73 5.78
C GLY A 44 7.95 15.83 5.55
N THR A 45 8.76 15.00 6.24
CA THR A 45 10.22 14.95 6.12
C THR A 45 10.70 14.79 4.67
N PHE A 46 9.92 14.10 3.84
CA PHE A 46 10.25 13.78 2.45
C PHE A 46 9.36 14.52 1.43
N GLY A 47 8.77 15.65 1.82
CA GLY A 47 7.79 16.39 1.02
C GLY A 47 6.35 16.06 1.43
N LEU A 48 5.41 16.85 0.91
CA LEU A 48 3.98 16.65 1.17
C LEU A 48 3.46 15.39 0.48
N TYR A 49 2.54 14.67 1.14
CA TYR A 49 1.92 13.47 0.60
C TYR A 49 1.44 13.66 -0.85
N ASN A 50 1.80 12.73 -1.74
CA ASN A 50 1.47 12.76 -3.17
C ASN A 50 2.01 13.97 -3.98
N SER A 51 2.92 14.78 -3.42
CA SER A 51 3.62 15.83 -4.18
C SER A 51 4.73 15.25 -5.07
N ASP A 52 5.19 16.02 -6.07
CA ASP A 52 6.31 15.61 -6.92
C ASP A 52 7.60 15.37 -6.12
N GLU A 53 7.85 16.17 -5.08
CA GLU A 53 8.98 15.98 -4.17
C GLU A 53 8.89 14.64 -3.45
N TRP A 54 7.70 14.31 -2.93
CA TRP A 54 7.45 13.06 -2.24
C TRP A 54 7.66 11.84 -3.15
N TRP A 55 7.08 11.87 -4.36
CA TRP A 55 7.30 10.82 -5.36
C TRP A 55 8.78 10.71 -5.79
N LYS A 56 9.47 11.84 -5.94
CA LYS A 56 10.91 11.87 -6.25
C LYS A 56 11.74 11.25 -5.13
N ASN A 57 11.39 11.49 -3.87
CA ASN A 57 12.08 10.91 -2.72
C ASN A 57 11.85 9.40 -2.59
N ILE A 58 10.68 8.88 -2.97
CA ILE A 58 10.46 7.43 -3.09
C ILE A 58 11.34 6.86 -4.21
N LYS A 59 11.33 7.46 -5.40
CA LYS A 59 12.13 7.00 -6.55
C LYS A 59 13.63 7.01 -6.26
N ASN A 60 14.11 8.01 -5.52
CA ASN A 60 15.51 8.15 -5.14
C ASN A 60 15.88 7.35 -3.88
N LYS A 61 14.98 6.49 -3.37
CA LYS A 61 15.17 5.68 -2.16
C LYS A 61 15.55 6.48 -0.91
N LYS A 62 15.04 7.72 -0.82
CA LYS A 62 15.19 8.58 0.37
C LYS A 62 14.17 8.23 1.44
N ILE A 63 12.97 7.82 1.03
CA ILE A 63 12.00 7.16 1.91
C ILE A 63 12.38 5.67 1.97
N LYS A 64 12.44 5.09 3.18
CA LYS A 64 12.70 3.67 3.34
C LYS A 64 11.58 2.89 2.64
N SER A 65 11.93 1.87 1.87
CA SER A 65 10.96 1.07 1.10
C SER A 65 11.32 -0.41 1.13
N LYS A 66 10.33 -1.28 0.96
CA LYS A 66 10.50 -2.74 0.88
C LYS A 66 9.60 -3.31 -0.21
N ILE A 67 10.11 -4.27 -0.98
CA ILE A 67 9.28 -5.16 -1.80
C ILE A 67 9.13 -6.46 -1.04
N ILE A 68 7.91 -6.97 -0.95
CA ILE A 68 7.60 -8.28 -0.38
C ILE A 68 6.87 -9.09 -1.45
N SER A 69 7.32 -10.33 -1.64
CA SER A 69 6.71 -11.34 -2.50
C SER A 69 6.35 -12.55 -1.65
N GLY A 70 5.24 -13.21 -1.94
CA GLY A 70 4.86 -14.44 -1.26
C GLY A 70 3.58 -15.08 -1.75
N VAL A 71 3.28 -16.27 -1.22
CA VAL A 71 2.12 -17.08 -1.61
C VAL A 71 0.99 -16.90 -0.61
N ILE A 72 -0.20 -16.53 -1.10
CA ILE A 72 -1.40 -16.39 -0.28
C ILE A 72 -1.78 -17.75 0.31
N THR A 73 -1.92 -17.81 1.63
CA THR A 73 -2.31 -19.01 2.37
C THR A 73 -3.73 -18.94 2.91
N ASP A 74 -4.23 -17.73 3.20
CA ASP A 74 -5.59 -17.54 3.67
C ASP A 74 -6.18 -16.19 3.31
N LEU A 75 -7.51 -16.14 3.24
CA LEU A 75 -8.28 -14.93 3.00
C LEU A 75 -9.34 -14.80 4.08
N TYR A 76 -9.50 -13.59 4.59
CA TYR A 76 -10.40 -13.35 5.71
C TYR A 76 -10.95 -11.91 5.69
N LYS A 77 -11.99 -11.71 6.49
CA LYS A 77 -12.51 -10.39 6.82
C LYS A 77 -11.80 -9.88 8.06
N ALA A 78 -11.22 -8.69 7.97
CA ALA A 78 -10.72 -7.91 9.09
C ALA A 78 -11.64 -6.71 9.37
N GLY A 79 -11.66 -6.24 10.61
CA GLY A 79 -12.47 -5.08 11.02
C GLY A 79 -13.83 -5.44 11.60
N GLN A 80 -14.53 -4.41 12.12
CA GLN A 80 -15.81 -4.53 12.85
C GLN A 80 -17.01 -4.06 12.05
N ASP A 81 -16.87 -3.79 10.75
CA ASP A 81 -18.00 -3.40 9.92
C ASP A 81 -18.99 -4.58 9.73
N ASN A 82 -20.20 -4.28 9.25
CA ASN A 82 -21.20 -5.31 8.93
C ASN A 82 -21.02 -5.86 7.50
N SER A 83 -19.91 -5.56 6.82
CA SER A 83 -19.66 -6.09 5.48
C SER A 83 -19.33 -7.57 5.56
N ASN A 84 -19.80 -8.40 4.63
CA ASN A 84 -19.35 -9.80 4.52
C ASN A 84 -18.20 -9.96 3.52
N GLU A 85 -17.61 -8.85 3.08
CA GLU A 85 -16.56 -8.86 2.06
C GLU A 85 -15.20 -9.25 2.66
N ILE A 86 -14.53 -10.18 1.98
CA ILE A 86 -13.11 -10.48 2.23
C ILE A 86 -12.30 -9.23 1.87
N ASN A 87 -11.47 -8.77 2.81
CA ASN A 87 -10.68 -7.55 2.66
C ASN A 87 -9.22 -7.72 3.08
N SER A 88 -8.81 -8.92 3.50
CA SER A 88 -7.48 -9.19 4.01
C SER A 88 -7.04 -10.61 3.66
N PHE A 89 -5.73 -10.83 3.67
CA PHE A 89 -5.12 -12.12 3.40
C PHE A 89 -3.85 -12.34 4.22
N ASN A 90 -3.56 -13.62 4.49
CA ASN A 90 -2.28 -14.09 5.01
C ASN A 90 -1.47 -14.66 3.84
N PHE A 91 -0.16 -14.51 3.90
CA PHE A 91 0.75 -15.05 2.90
C PHE A 91 2.10 -15.42 3.52
N ILE A 92 2.77 -16.41 2.93
CA ILE A 92 4.12 -16.80 3.31
C ILE A 92 5.08 -16.13 2.34
N SER A 93 5.99 -15.30 2.87
CA SER A 93 7.02 -14.65 2.07
C SER A 93 8.06 -15.64 1.53
N GLU A 94 8.85 -15.22 0.55
CA GLU A 94 9.97 -16.01 0.01
C GLU A 94 10.97 -16.47 1.09
N ASN A 95 11.07 -15.75 2.21
CA ASN A 95 11.94 -16.10 3.34
C ASN A 95 11.26 -17.03 4.36
N GLY A 96 10.03 -17.48 4.10
CA GLY A 96 9.26 -18.34 5.01
C GLY A 96 8.52 -17.60 6.13
N GLU A 97 8.61 -16.26 6.20
CA GLU A 97 7.87 -15.47 7.20
C GLU A 97 6.37 -15.47 6.90
N SER A 98 5.55 -15.68 7.93
CA SER A 98 4.09 -15.52 7.85
C SER A 98 3.71 -14.06 8.05
N LEU A 99 3.07 -13.47 7.03
CA LEU A 99 2.71 -12.06 6.98
C LEU A 99 1.22 -11.91 6.64
N SER A 100 0.67 -10.73 6.92
CA SER A 100 -0.69 -10.37 6.57
C SER A 100 -0.74 -8.99 5.90
N SER A 101 -1.75 -8.78 5.05
CA SER A 101 -2.03 -7.48 4.44
C SER A 101 -3.51 -7.36 4.10
N SER A 102 -4.00 -6.12 4.01
CA SER A 102 -5.31 -5.85 3.42
C SER A 102 -5.27 -5.96 1.89
N ILE A 103 -6.42 -6.16 1.28
CA ILE A 103 -6.59 -6.14 -0.17
C ILE A 103 -6.69 -4.69 -0.62
N TYR A 104 -5.72 -4.26 -1.43
CA TYR A 104 -5.75 -2.98 -2.11
C TYR A 104 -5.98 -3.22 -3.61
N VAL A 105 -6.98 -2.56 -4.18
CA VAL A 105 -7.28 -2.59 -5.62
C VAL A 105 -7.72 -1.20 -6.09
N ASN A 106 -7.35 -0.79 -7.31
CA ASN A 106 -7.95 0.38 -7.96
C ASN A 106 -9.33 0.06 -8.56
N HIS A 107 -9.57 -1.20 -8.94
CA HIS A 107 -10.83 -1.68 -9.50
C HIS A 107 -11.38 -2.81 -8.64
N ARG A 108 -12.60 -2.67 -8.11
CA ARG A 108 -13.22 -3.66 -7.21
C ARG A 108 -13.35 -5.04 -7.82
N GLU A 109 -13.48 -5.12 -9.15
CA GLU A 109 -13.50 -6.40 -9.85
C GLU A 109 -12.24 -7.21 -9.56
N ASP A 110 -11.05 -6.60 -9.40
CA ASP A 110 -9.79 -7.32 -9.20
C ASP A 110 -9.66 -8.07 -7.87
N ILE A 111 -10.60 -7.89 -6.93
CA ILE A 111 -10.63 -8.64 -5.67
C ILE A 111 -10.70 -10.16 -5.95
N HIS A 112 -11.36 -10.60 -7.02
CA HIS A 112 -11.46 -12.02 -7.37
C HIS A 112 -10.12 -12.69 -7.68
N LEU A 113 -9.06 -11.92 -7.96
CA LEU A 113 -7.73 -12.45 -8.25
C LEU A 113 -7.02 -12.96 -7.00
N PHE A 114 -7.44 -12.49 -5.82
CA PHE A 114 -6.87 -12.93 -4.55
C PHE A 114 -7.48 -14.30 -4.19
N SER A 115 -6.65 -15.34 -4.21
CA SER A 115 -7.04 -16.69 -3.78
C SER A 115 -5.83 -17.47 -3.24
N LYS A 116 -6.09 -18.53 -2.46
CA LYS A 116 -5.03 -19.38 -1.92
C LYS A 116 -4.16 -19.95 -3.04
N GLY A 117 -2.84 -19.93 -2.86
CA GLY A 117 -1.86 -20.39 -3.84
C GLY A 117 -1.44 -19.33 -4.86
N LYS A 118 -2.13 -18.17 -4.93
CA LYS A 118 -1.68 -17.04 -5.76
C LYS A 118 -0.49 -16.34 -5.14
N ILE A 119 0.36 -15.79 -6.00
CA ILE A 119 1.49 -14.96 -5.59
C ILE A 119 1.02 -13.52 -5.48
N VAL A 120 1.46 -12.84 -4.43
CA VAL A 120 1.27 -11.40 -4.24
C VAL A 120 2.64 -10.72 -4.17
N GLU A 121 2.78 -9.60 -4.85
CA GLU A 121 3.91 -8.69 -4.74
C GLU A 121 3.44 -7.33 -4.25
N ILE A 122 4.11 -6.79 -3.23
CA ILE A 122 3.71 -5.52 -2.60
C ILE A 122 4.94 -4.64 -2.44
N PHE A 123 4.85 -3.41 -2.95
CA PHE A 123 5.84 -2.37 -2.70
C PHE A 123 5.32 -1.44 -1.60
N TYR A 124 6.01 -1.46 -0.46
CA TYR A 124 5.75 -0.59 0.68
C TYR A 124 6.78 0.53 0.76
N ILE A 125 6.35 1.66 1.31
CA ILE A 125 7.23 2.68 1.87
C ILE A 125 6.94 2.84 3.37
N TYR A 126 7.92 3.32 4.12
CA TYR A 126 7.79 3.65 5.54
C TYR A 126 7.99 5.15 5.69
N ASP A 127 6.89 5.89 5.86
CA ASP A 127 6.92 7.34 6.01
C ASP A 127 6.79 7.74 7.49
N GLU A 128 7.40 8.86 7.85
CA GLU A 128 7.50 9.30 9.23
C GLU A 128 6.22 10.04 9.67
N LEU A 129 5.70 9.68 10.82
CA LEU A 129 4.61 10.37 11.50
C LEU A 129 5.16 11.47 12.43
N LYS A 130 4.32 12.45 12.76
CA LYS A 130 4.73 13.59 13.61
C LYS A 130 5.16 13.20 15.02
N ASP A 131 4.69 12.07 15.53
CA ASP A 131 5.08 11.53 16.84
C ASP A 131 6.43 10.77 16.79
N GLY A 132 7.09 10.72 15.62
CA GLY A 132 8.36 10.02 15.41
C GLY A 132 8.21 8.53 15.11
N SER A 133 6.99 7.99 15.12
CA SER A 133 6.73 6.65 14.62
C SER A 133 6.70 6.62 13.08
N PHE A 134 6.56 5.43 12.49
CA PHE A 134 6.47 5.26 11.04
C PHE A 134 5.17 4.55 10.67
N ILE A 135 4.61 4.95 9.54
CA ILE A 135 3.50 4.24 8.90
C ILE A 135 4.01 3.51 7.66
N ASP A 136 3.58 2.27 7.47
CA ASP A 136 3.75 1.54 6.23
C ASP A 136 2.61 1.89 5.26
N LEU A 137 2.98 2.28 4.04
CA LEU A 137 2.04 2.62 2.98
C LEU A 137 2.25 1.68 1.80
N VAL A 138 1.19 0.99 1.40
CA VAL A 138 1.17 0.26 0.13
C VAL A 138 1.18 1.28 -1.01
N VAL A 139 2.21 1.22 -1.85
CA VAL A 139 2.33 2.09 -3.03
C VAL A 139 1.91 1.34 -4.28
N GLU A 140 2.30 0.08 -4.42
CA GLU A 140 1.89 -0.79 -5.51
C GLU A 140 1.60 -2.21 -4.97
N MET A 141 0.57 -2.86 -5.51
CA MET A 141 0.25 -4.26 -5.23
C MET A 141 -0.08 -4.99 -6.53
N ALA A 142 0.49 -6.17 -6.70
CA ALA A 142 0.24 -7.04 -7.83
C ALA A 142 -0.08 -8.47 -7.38
N VAL A 143 -0.89 -9.18 -8.17
CA VAL A 143 -1.31 -10.57 -7.90
C VAL A 143 -1.12 -11.41 -9.16
N SER A 144 -0.75 -12.68 -8.98
CA SER A 144 -0.59 -13.60 -10.11
C SER A 144 -1.92 -13.93 -10.78
N ILE A 145 -1.95 -13.92 -12.11
CA ILE A 145 -3.15 -14.22 -12.90
C ILE A 145 -3.24 -15.67 -13.38
N LYS A 146 -2.16 -16.44 -13.20
CA LYS A 146 -2.13 -17.90 -13.43
C LYS A 146 -2.17 -18.64 -12.11
#